data_AF-A0A1F8L682-F1
#
_entry.id   AF-A0A1F8L682-F1
#
_cell.length_a   1.000
_cell.length_b   1.000
_cell.length_c   1.000
_cell.angle_alpha   90.00
_cell.angle_beta   90.00
_cell.angle_gamma   90.00
#
_symmetry.space_group_name_H-M   'P 1'
#
loop_
_entity.id
_entity.type
_entity.pdbx_description
1 polymer ?
#
loop_
_entity_poly.entity_id
_entity_poly.type
_entity_poly.pdbx_seq_one_letter_code
_entity_poly.pdbx_strand_id
1 'polypeptide(L)' 'MSAKHQVTIPLDALARAGLRAGDRLRAEVRGPGEVVLVREDDPIERYAGSLTGVYPDGYLDELRREWA' A
#
# COMPACT_ATOMS: atom_id res chain seq x y z
N MET A 1 -23.98 2.71 16.08
CA MET A 1 -23.26 3.03 14.82
C MET A 1 -23.93 4.20 14.15
N SER A 2 -23.18 5.19 13.68
CA SER A 2 -23.76 6.25 12.84
C SER A 2 -23.94 5.76 11.41
N ALA A 3 -24.69 6.50 10.59
CA ALA A 3 -24.86 6.22 9.16
C ALA A 3 -23.54 6.16 8.37
N LYS A 4 -22.44 6.68 8.93
CA LYS A 4 -21.10 6.64 8.32
C LYS A 4 -20.33 5.36 8.64
N HIS A 5 -20.87 4.47 9.46
CA HIS A 5 -20.22 3.23 9.90
C HIS A 5 -18.85 3.44 10.58
N GLN A 6 -18.69 4.59 11.26
CA GLN A 6 -17.46 4.94 11.95
C GLN A 6 -17.41 4.35 13.35
N VAL A 7 -16.19 3.98 13.77
CA VAL A 7 -15.85 3.47 15.10
C VAL A 7 -14.59 4.18 15.57
N THR A 8 -14.55 4.53 16.86
CA THR A 8 -13.35 5.06 17.50
C THR A 8 -12.41 3.91 17.84
N ILE A 9 -11.17 3.98 17.38
CA ILE A 9 -10.11 3.03 17.74
C ILE A 9 -9.43 3.54 19.03
N PRO A 10 -9.35 2.71 20.10
CA PRO A 10 -8.59 3.07 21.30
C PRO A 10 -7.13 3.39 21.01
N LEU A 11 -6.58 4.37 21.73
CA LEU A 11 -5.21 4.86 21.50
C LEU A 11 -4.15 3.76 21.65
N ASP A 12 -4.30 2.87 22.63
CA ASP A 12 -3.39 1.74 22.88
C ASP A 12 -3.43 0.70 21.74
N ALA A 13 -4.60 0.47 21.15
CA ALA A 13 -4.74 -0.39 19.97
C ALA A 13 -4.06 0.25 18.75
N LEU A 14 -4.27 1.54 18.50
CA LEU A 14 -3.62 2.28 17.42
C LEU A 14 -2.08 2.24 17.55
N ALA A 15 -1.57 2.49 18.76
CA ALA A 15 -0.13 2.48 19.04
C ALA A 15 0.50 1.09 18.86
N ARG A 16 -0.14 0.02 19.35
CA ARG A 16 0.34 -1.35 19.16
C ARG A 16 0.29 -1.80 17.71
N ALA A 17 -0.70 -1.34 16.95
CA ALA A 17 -0.78 -1.56 15.50
C ALA A 17 0.24 -0.71 14.72
N GLY A 18 0.94 0.23 15.38
CA GLY A 18 1.91 1.13 14.76
C GLY A 18 1.30 2.16 13.82
N LEU A 19 -0.02 2.32 13.82
CA LEU A 19 -0.77 3.18 12.89
C LEU A 19 -0.69 4.66 13.30
N ARG A 20 -0.67 5.55 12.30
CA ARG A 20 -0.61 7.00 12.50
C ARG A 20 -1.60 7.73 11.59
N ALA A 21 -1.94 8.96 11.94
CA ALA A 21 -2.72 9.82 11.06
C ALA A 21 -1.97 10.03 9.74
N GLY A 22 -2.67 9.87 8.62
CA GLY A 22 -2.09 9.92 7.27
C GLY A 22 -1.79 8.55 6.66
N ASP A 23 -1.74 7.48 7.45
CA ASP A 23 -1.59 6.13 6.92
C ASP A 23 -2.78 5.76 6.00
N ARG A 24 -2.47 5.15 4.86
CA ARG A 24 -3.47 4.48 4.03
C ARG A 24 -3.72 3.08 4.55
N LEU A 25 -4.99 2.72 4.70
CA LEU A 25 -5.42 1.45 5.26
C LEU A 25 -6.40 0.78 4.31
N ARG A 26 -6.26 -0.55 4.17
CA ARG A 26 -7.26 -1.41 3.58
C ARG A 26 -8.07 -2.09 4.68
N ALA A 27 -9.39 -2.13 4.52
CA ALA A 27 -10.26 -2.93 5.37
C ALA A 27 -10.51 -4.29 4.71
N GLU A 28 -10.26 -5.36 5.45
CA GLU A 28 -10.43 -6.74 4.99
C GLU A 28 -11.36 -7.49 5.94
N VAL A 29 -12.14 -8.44 5.40
CA VAL A 29 -12.98 -9.33 6.21
C VAL A 29 -12.23 -10.64 6.42
N ARG A 30 -11.89 -10.95 7.66
CA ARG A 30 -11.23 -12.22 8.01
C ARG A 30 -12.25 -13.34 8.29
N GLY A 31 -13.44 -12.96 8.72
CA GLY A 31 -14.55 -13.87 9.02
C GLY A 31 -15.82 -13.12 9.43
N PRO A 32 -16.91 -13.83 9.76
CA PRO A 32 -18.16 -13.22 10.20
C PRO A 32 -17.93 -12.30 11.42
N GLY A 33 -18.17 -11.00 11.23
CA GLY A 33 -18.00 -10.00 12.28
C GLY A 33 -16.55 -9.54 12.55
N GLU A 34 -15.57 -10.05 11.80
CA GLU A 34 -14.15 -9.68 11.96
C GLU A 34 -13.68 -8.84 10.77
N VAL A 35 -13.43 -7.55 11.03
CA VAL A 35 -12.81 -6.61 10.08
C VAL A 35 -11.39 -6.32 10.55
N VAL A 36 -10.41 -6.52 9.66
CA VAL A 36 -9.00 -6.23 9.89
C VAL A 36 -8.62 -4.98 9.10
N LEU A 37 -7.93 -4.04 9.74
CA LEU A 37 -7.32 -2.90 9.07
C LEU A 37 -5.84 -3.20 8.84
N VAL A 38 -5.43 -3.19 7.59
CA VAL A 38 -4.05 -3.48 7.16
C VAL A 38 -3.45 -2.22 6.54
N ARG A 39 -2.22 -1.88 6.91
CA ARG A 39 -1.49 -0.79 6.25
C ARG A 39 -1.27 -1.15 4.78
N GLU A 40 -1.63 -0.22 3.91
CA GLU A 40 -1.32 -0.33 2.50
C GLU A 40 0.17 0.02 2.30
N ASP A 41 0.94 -0.92 1.75
CA ASP A 41 2.31 -0.65 1.32
C ASP A 41 2.27 0.29 0.11
N ASP A 42 3.10 1.34 0.10
CA ASP A 42 3.27 2.15 -1.11
C ASP A 42 3.97 1.28 -2.17
N PRO A 43 3.30 0.97 -3.31
CA PRO A 43 3.90 0.13 -4.34
C PRO A 43 5.14 0.78 -4.97
N ILE A 44 5.23 2.11 -5.00
CA ILE A 44 6.43 2.80 -5.47
C ILE A 44 7.56 2.57 -4.49
N GLU A 45 7.37 2.82 -3.19
CA GLU A 45 8.42 2.56 -2.19
C GLU A 45 8.86 1.08 -2.20
N ARG A 46 7.89 0.16 -2.37
CA ARG A 46 8.15 -1.27 -2.37
C ARG A 46 8.92 -1.76 -3.59
N TYR A 47 8.63 -1.23 -4.78
CA TYR A 47 9.15 -1.79 -6.03
C TYR A 47 10.12 -0.88 -6.78
N ALA A 48 10.18 0.42 -6.47
CA ALA A 48 11.11 1.34 -7.14
C ALA A 48 12.56 0.86 -6.96
N GLY A 49 13.28 0.75 -8.07
CA GLY A 49 14.67 0.31 -8.09
C GLY A 49 14.89 -1.18 -7.86
N SER A 50 13.86 -1.98 -7.57
CA SER A 50 13.99 -3.44 -7.36
C SER A 50 14.49 -4.20 -8.59
N LEU A 51 14.40 -3.60 -9.79
CA LEU A 51 14.86 -4.14 -11.06
C LEU A 51 16.04 -3.34 -11.67
N THR A 52 16.78 -2.59 -10.84
CA THR A 52 17.95 -1.84 -11.31
C THR A 52 19.00 -2.80 -11.90
N GLY A 53 19.47 -2.51 -13.11
CA GLY A 53 20.48 -3.33 -13.80
C GLY A 53 19.94 -4.58 -14.51
N VAL A 54 18.62 -4.80 -14.52
CA VAL A 54 18.00 -5.93 -15.24
C VAL A 54 18.04 -5.73 -16.77
N TYR A 55 18.00 -4.48 -17.22
CA TYR A 55 18.10 -4.15 -18.65
C TYR A 55 19.52 -3.71 -19.01
N PRO A 56 20.03 -4.12 -20.18
CA PRO A 56 21.28 -3.59 -20.72
C PRO A 56 21.23 -2.07 -20.91
N ASP A 57 22.40 -1.43 -20.87
CA ASP A 57 22.54 -0.02 -21.18
C ASP A 57 21.94 0.30 -22.57
N GLY A 58 21.15 1.35 -22.66
CA GLY A 58 20.52 1.80 -23.91
C GLY A 58 19.30 0.98 -24.39
N TYR A 59 18.96 -0.14 -23.75
CA TYR A 59 17.85 -1.01 -24.15
C TYR A 59 16.49 -0.28 -24.25
N LEU A 60 16.16 0.57 -23.28
CA LEU A 60 14.89 1.31 -23.28
C LEU A 60 14.84 2.39 -24.38
N ASP A 61 15.98 2.95 -24.76
CA ASP A 61 16.08 3.93 -25.84
C ASP A 61 16.00 3.26 -27.22
N GLU A 62 16.48 2.02 -27.36
CA GLU A 62 16.22 1.17 -28.53
C GLU A 62 14.73 0.86 -28.65
N LEU A 63 14.12 0.33 -27.59
CA LEU A 63 12.70 -0.01 -27.57
C LEU A 63 11.81 1.20 -27.91
N ARG A 64 12.15 2.39 -27.41
CA ARG A 64 11.41 3.62 -27.71
C ARG A 64 11.48 4.00 -29.20
N ARG A 65 12.61 3.75 -29.86
CA ARG A 65 12.80 4.07 -31.29
C ARG A 65 12.01 3.13 -32.20
N GLU A 66 11.67 1.91 -31.76
CA GLU A 66 10.91 0.94 -32.55
C GLU A 66 9.45 1.34 -32.79
N TRP A 67 8.89 2.24 -31.97
CA TRP A 67 7.48 2.66 -32.03
C TRP A 67 7.30 4.07 -32.60
N ALA A 68 8.38 4.68 -33.11
CA ALA A 68 8.38 5.98 -33.76
C ALA A 68 8.20 5.82 -35.28
#